data_AF-A0A852WXE6-F1
#
_entry.id   AF-A0A852WXE6-F1
#
_cell.length_a   1.000
_cell.length_b   1.000
_cell.length_c   1.000
_cell.angle_alpha   90.00
_cell.angle_beta   90.00
_cell.angle_gamma   90.00
#
_symmetry.space_group_name_H-M   'P 1'
#
loop_
_entity.id
_entity.type
_entity.pdbx_description
1 polymer ?
#
loop_
_entity_poly.entity_id
_entity_poly.type
_entity_poly.pdbx_seq_one_letter_code
_entity_poly.pdbx_strand_id
1 'polypeptide(L)'
;METIAARAALNLDPVRALAPEQIESAYRAEAWARHPSRYPDAESRYAAESWAMTLQQARAALLAESAAFGAASTAPPVPRRGLSTGWIAGIVAGASVVVIGLVVALAFGVSALTQRVTELAEPEFDSGTTSETVERFSAAETGFTFPAAIEYYDDGRYAGQCSAEYEQGCWMAAVIPEGDCSIMIVSVAFAETLEQEESDYVQTLRFFDVVAGEPTPVVYGDDDYASSWLADITCNEGTA
;
A
#
# COMPACT_ATOMS: atom_id res chain seq x y z
N MET A 1 -21.75 14.90 0.04
CA MET A 1 -21.09 14.43 -1.19
C MET A 1 -19.95 13.54 -0.74
N GLU A 2 -19.82 12.35 -1.33
CA GLU A 2 -18.72 11.42 -1.04
C GLU A 2 -17.36 12.03 -1.43
N THR A 3 -16.32 11.75 -0.65
CA THR A 3 -15.00 12.37 -0.79
C THR A 3 -14.34 12.09 -2.14
N ILE A 4 -14.47 10.85 -2.64
CA ILE A 4 -13.98 10.44 -3.96
C ILE A 4 -14.71 11.22 -5.08
N ALA A 5 -16.02 11.40 -4.95
CA ALA A 5 -16.81 12.18 -5.91
C ALA A 5 -16.45 13.68 -5.86
N ALA A 6 -16.14 14.21 -4.68
CA ALA A 6 -15.68 15.59 -4.50
C ALA A 6 -14.30 15.81 -5.13
N ARG A 7 -13.36 14.87 -4.98
CA ARG A 7 -12.04 14.91 -5.61
C ARG A 7 -12.15 14.86 -7.14
N ALA A 8 -12.97 13.95 -7.67
CA ALA A 8 -13.24 13.87 -9.09
C ALA A 8 -13.86 15.17 -9.67
N ALA A 9 -14.79 15.80 -8.95
CA ALA A 9 -15.43 17.05 -9.39
C ALA A 9 -14.47 18.24 -9.50
N LEU A 10 -13.39 18.25 -8.68
CA LEU A 10 -12.35 19.28 -8.71
C LEU A 10 -11.10 18.87 -9.50
N ASN A 11 -11.16 17.73 -10.20
CA ASN A 11 -10.03 17.15 -10.90
C ASN A 11 -8.78 17.01 -10.01
N LEU A 12 -9.02 16.64 -8.76
CA LEU A 12 -8.02 16.41 -7.73
C LEU A 12 -7.73 14.92 -7.60
N ASP A 13 -6.50 14.61 -7.21
CA ASP A 13 -6.07 13.25 -6.94
C ASP A 13 -6.96 12.59 -5.87
N PRO A 14 -7.49 11.37 -6.11
CA PRO A 14 -8.40 10.70 -5.19
C PRO A 14 -7.75 10.27 -3.87
N VAL A 15 -6.43 10.12 -3.81
CA VAL A 15 -5.71 9.50 -2.66
C VAL A 15 -4.81 10.51 -1.94
N ARG A 16 -4.39 11.59 -2.60
CA ARG A 16 -3.47 12.58 -2.02
C ARG A 16 -4.06 13.31 -0.80
N ALA A 17 -3.33 13.43 0.31
CA ALA A 17 -3.71 14.34 1.39
C ALA A 17 -3.71 15.79 0.87
N LEU A 18 -4.81 16.51 1.07
CA LEU A 18 -5.01 17.84 0.49
C LEU A 18 -4.87 18.92 1.56
N ALA A 19 -3.93 19.83 1.35
CA ALA A 19 -3.91 21.08 2.11
C ALA A 19 -5.10 21.97 1.70
N PRO A 20 -5.68 22.75 2.63
CA PRO A 20 -6.77 23.67 2.32
C PRO A 20 -6.46 24.58 1.11
N GLU A 21 -5.23 25.06 0.99
CA GLU A 21 -4.79 25.93 -0.10
C GLU A 21 -4.82 25.24 -1.47
N GLN A 22 -4.55 23.94 -1.52
CA GLN A 22 -4.62 23.15 -2.75
C GLN A 22 -6.07 22.96 -3.20
N ILE A 23 -6.98 22.70 -2.25
CA ILE A 23 -8.44 22.59 -2.51
C ILE A 23 -8.96 23.91 -3.08
N GLU A 24 -8.60 25.04 -2.46
CA GLU A 24 -9.00 26.37 -2.95
C GLU A 24 -8.42 26.70 -4.32
N SER A 25 -7.18 26.29 -4.60
CA SER A 25 -6.55 26.49 -5.90
C SER A 25 -7.28 25.74 -7.01
N ALA A 26 -7.57 24.44 -6.79
CA ALA A 26 -8.28 23.61 -7.75
C ALA A 26 -9.73 24.09 -7.97
N TYR A 27 -10.43 24.49 -6.91
CA TYR A 27 -11.76 25.08 -7.02
C TYR A 27 -11.77 26.33 -7.91
N ARG A 28 -10.83 27.27 -7.71
CA ARG A 28 -10.74 28.47 -8.55
C ARG A 28 -10.43 28.13 -10.02
N ALA A 29 -9.56 27.15 -10.26
CA ALA A 29 -9.20 26.72 -11.60
C ALA A 29 -10.42 26.14 -12.35
N GLU A 30 -11.13 25.19 -11.74
CA GLU A 30 -12.32 24.56 -12.35
C GLU A 30 -13.49 25.54 -12.49
N ALA A 31 -13.73 26.39 -11.48
CA ALA A 31 -14.78 27.41 -11.54
C ALA A 31 -14.53 28.42 -12.68
N TRP A 32 -13.28 28.79 -12.92
CA TRP A 32 -12.91 29.65 -14.05
C TRP A 32 -13.00 28.94 -15.40
N ALA A 33 -12.54 27.68 -15.46
CA ALA A 33 -12.59 26.88 -16.68
C ALA A 33 -14.03 26.69 -17.18
N ARG A 34 -14.98 26.53 -16.26
CA ARG A 34 -16.40 26.28 -16.55
C ARG A 34 -17.30 27.48 -16.27
N HIS A 35 -16.76 28.70 -16.24
CA HIS A 35 -17.56 29.88 -15.94
C HIS A 35 -18.64 30.13 -17.03
N PRO A 36 -19.91 30.45 -16.68
CA PRO A 36 -20.99 30.60 -17.66
C PRO A 36 -20.68 31.60 -18.80
N SER A 37 -19.93 32.67 -18.52
CA SER A 37 -19.54 33.64 -19.56
C SER A 37 -18.69 33.08 -20.70
N ARG A 38 -18.15 31.86 -20.55
CA ARG A 38 -17.36 31.17 -21.59
C ARG A 38 -18.23 30.41 -22.59
N TYR A 39 -19.53 30.28 -22.32
CA TYR A 39 -20.46 29.54 -23.16
C TYR A 39 -21.37 30.53 -23.92
N PRO A 40 -21.43 30.46 -25.26
CA PRO A 40 -22.18 31.42 -26.08
C PRO A 40 -23.70 31.17 -26.06
N ASP A 41 -24.14 29.92 -25.90
CA ASP A 41 -25.55 29.53 -25.91
C ASP A 41 -26.18 29.51 -24.51
N ALA A 42 -27.50 29.56 -24.45
CA ALA A 42 -28.23 29.63 -23.18
C ALA A 42 -28.26 28.30 -22.42
N GLU A 43 -28.33 27.18 -23.13
CA GLU A 43 -28.41 25.85 -22.53
C GLU A 43 -27.10 25.47 -21.82
N SER A 44 -25.95 25.68 -22.48
CA SER A 44 -24.64 25.42 -21.90
C SER A 44 -24.32 26.36 -20.74
N ARG A 45 -24.81 27.61 -20.78
CA ARG A 45 -24.73 28.53 -19.62
C ARG A 45 -25.51 28.01 -18.43
N TYR A 46 -26.74 27.56 -18.65
CA TYR A 46 -27.56 26.98 -17.60
C TYR A 46 -26.91 25.70 -17.02
N ALA A 47 -26.35 24.85 -17.88
CA ALA A 47 -25.60 23.68 -17.44
C ALA A 47 -24.37 24.08 -16.59
N ALA A 48 -23.61 25.09 -17.00
CA ALA A 48 -22.48 25.63 -16.24
C ALA A 48 -22.89 26.22 -14.89
N GLU A 49 -24.00 26.97 -14.84
CA GLU A 49 -24.58 27.49 -13.60
C GLU A 49 -24.98 26.36 -12.65
N SER A 50 -25.61 25.30 -13.17
CA SER A 50 -25.97 24.12 -12.38
C SER A 50 -24.74 23.38 -11.85
N TRP A 51 -23.67 23.30 -12.64
CA TRP A 51 -22.41 22.66 -12.26
C TRP A 51 -21.66 23.44 -11.17
N ALA A 52 -21.82 24.77 -11.10
CA ALA A 52 -21.21 25.59 -10.06
C ALA A 52 -21.62 25.17 -8.64
N MET A 53 -22.86 24.70 -8.47
CA MET A 53 -23.33 24.14 -7.20
C MET A 53 -22.60 22.84 -6.83
N THR A 54 -22.34 21.97 -7.80
CA THR A 54 -21.56 20.74 -7.59
C THR A 54 -20.12 21.07 -7.17
N LEU A 55 -19.49 22.06 -7.79
CA LEU A 55 -18.13 22.51 -7.41
C LEU A 55 -18.08 23.06 -5.98
N GLN A 56 -19.09 23.81 -5.55
CA GLN A 56 -19.18 24.32 -4.17
C GLN A 56 -19.35 23.19 -3.14
N GLN A 57 -20.18 22.19 -3.45
CA GLN A 57 -20.37 21.02 -2.58
C GLN A 57 -19.09 20.19 -2.44
N ALA A 58 -18.35 20.01 -3.54
CA ALA A 58 -17.07 19.32 -3.55
C ALA A 58 -16.03 20.04 -2.67
N ARG A 59 -15.89 21.37 -2.84
CA ARG A 59 -15.00 22.20 -2.02
C ARG A 59 -15.31 22.08 -0.52
N ALA A 60 -16.59 22.18 -0.15
CA ALA A 60 -17.00 22.10 1.26
C ALA A 60 -16.68 20.74 1.90
N ALA A 61 -16.89 19.64 1.16
CA ALA A 61 -16.58 18.29 1.65
C ALA A 61 -15.08 18.11 1.93
N LEU A 62 -14.21 18.54 1.01
CA LEU A 62 -12.76 18.36 1.15
C LEU A 62 -12.14 19.26 2.22
N LEU A 63 -12.65 20.48 2.41
CA LEU A 63 -12.16 21.33 3.50
C LEU A 63 -12.50 20.74 4.87
N ALA A 64 -13.69 20.13 5.02
CA ALA A 64 -14.07 19.46 6.25
C ALA A 64 -13.19 18.24 6.57
N GLU A 65 -12.86 17.43 5.56
CA GLU A 65 -11.90 16.31 5.66
C GLU A 65 -10.51 16.80 6.11
N SER A 66 -9.98 17.85 5.47
CA SER A 66 -8.65 18.40 5.80
C SER A 66 -8.55 18.92 7.24
N ALA A 67 -9.64 19.51 7.76
CA ALA A 67 -9.68 20.03 9.13
C ALA A 67 -9.74 18.90 10.18
N ALA A 68 -10.42 17.79 9.88
CA ALA A 68 -10.44 16.60 10.74
C ALA A 68 -9.07 15.94 10.83
N PHE A 69 -8.30 15.94 9.73
CA PHE A 69 -6.95 15.39 9.67
C PHE A 69 -5.95 16.17 10.55
N GLY A 70 -6.00 17.50 10.52
CA GLY A 70 -5.08 18.35 11.31
C GLY A 70 -5.26 18.26 12.83
N ALA A 71 -6.40 17.78 13.32
CA ALA A 71 -6.66 17.62 14.76
C ALA A 71 -6.01 16.36 15.37
N ALA A 72 -5.64 15.36 14.55
CA ALA A 72 -5.08 14.09 15.00
C ALA A 72 -3.55 14.13 15.26
N SER A 73 -2.81 15.04 14.60
CA SER A 73 -1.33 15.06 14.55
C SER A 73 -0.59 15.67 15.77
N THR A 74 -1.17 15.73 16.97
CA THR A 74 -0.56 16.45 18.13
C THR A 74 -0.01 15.55 19.27
N ALA A 75 0.24 14.25 19.04
CA ALA A 75 0.72 13.30 20.06
C ALA A 75 2.24 12.97 19.96
N PRO A 76 2.97 12.70 21.08
CA PRO A 76 4.45 12.57 21.07
C PRO A 76 4.99 11.14 20.77
N PRO A 77 6.28 10.97 20.38
CA PRO A 77 6.78 9.78 19.65
C PRO A 77 7.65 8.77 20.45
N VAL A 78 7.83 7.53 19.91
CA VAL A 78 8.64 6.37 20.41
C VAL A 78 9.25 5.57 19.18
N PRO A 79 10.39 4.81 19.28
CA PRO A 79 11.41 4.68 18.21
C PRO A 79 11.36 3.48 17.20
N ARG A 80 12.30 3.55 16.22
CA ARG A 80 12.45 2.99 14.85
C ARG A 80 12.40 1.45 14.61
N ARG A 81 11.91 1.04 13.42
CA ARG A 81 11.59 -0.34 12.97
C ARG A 81 12.45 -0.88 11.80
N GLY A 82 12.57 -2.20 11.73
CA GLY A 82 13.09 -2.97 10.59
C GLY A 82 11.98 -3.82 9.95
N LEU A 83 12.19 -4.22 8.69
CA LEU A 83 11.30 -5.01 7.86
C LEU A 83 11.00 -6.40 8.45
N SER A 84 9.73 -6.73 8.69
CA SER A 84 9.34 -8.09 9.06
C SER A 84 9.22 -8.97 7.83
N THR A 85 10.25 -9.80 7.63
CA THR A 85 10.20 -10.98 6.77
C THR A 85 9.41 -12.06 7.49
N GLY A 86 8.19 -12.29 7.03
CA GLY A 86 7.53 -13.56 7.31
C GLY A 86 6.03 -13.42 7.42
N TRP A 87 5.34 -13.60 6.29
CA TRP A 87 4.38 -14.70 6.09
C TRP A 87 3.46 -14.40 4.88
N ILE A 88 3.75 -14.99 3.71
CA ILE A 88 2.79 -15.06 2.60
C ILE A 88 2.08 -16.41 2.76
N ALA A 89 0.92 -16.39 3.43
CA ALA A 89 0.03 -17.54 3.50
C ALA A 89 -1.45 -17.12 3.61
N GLY A 90 -2.06 -16.89 2.44
CA GLY A 90 -3.38 -17.44 2.13
C GLY A 90 -4.63 -16.69 2.62
N ILE A 91 -5.22 -15.89 1.72
CA ILE A 91 -6.68 -15.77 1.66
C ILE A 91 -7.16 -16.42 0.38
N VAL A 92 -7.36 -17.74 0.44
CA VAL A 92 -8.30 -18.42 -0.46
C VAL A 92 -9.65 -18.39 0.24
N ALA A 93 -10.56 -17.55 -0.27
CA ALA A 93 -11.95 -17.57 0.12
C ALA A 93 -12.58 -18.94 -0.24
N GLY A 94 -13.12 -19.62 0.78
CA GLY A 94 -14.15 -20.65 0.58
C GLY A 94 -13.87 -21.99 1.25
N ALA A 95 -14.42 -22.18 2.45
CA ALA A 95 -15.31 -23.31 2.78
C ALA A 95 -15.44 -23.44 4.31
N SER A 96 -16.64 -23.17 4.80
CA SER A 96 -17.06 -23.53 6.15
C SER A 96 -16.99 -25.04 6.33
N VAL A 97 -16.11 -25.53 7.22
CA VAL A 97 -16.33 -26.79 7.92
C VAL A 97 -16.05 -26.59 9.40
N VAL A 98 -17.15 -26.49 10.14
CA VAL A 98 -17.20 -26.71 11.58
C VAL A 98 -16.63 -28.10 11.86
N VAL A 99 -15.52 -28.19 12.60
CA VAL A 99 -15.17 -29.40 13.33
C VAL A 99 -15.01 -29.04 14.80
N ILE A 100 -16.08 -29.35 15.54
CA ILE A 100 -16.06 -29.54 16.98
C ILE A 100 -15.08 -30.67 17.28
N GLY A 101 -14.05 -30.40 18.07
CA GLY A 101 -12.99 -31.35 18.42
C GLY A 101 -12.55 -31.22 19.87
N LEU A 102 -13.45 -31.58 20.79
CA LEU A 102 -13.18 -31.87 22.19
C LEU A 102 -12.07 -32.93 22.34
N VAL A 103 -10.95 -32.59 22.99
CA VAL A 103 -10.12 -33.59 23.69
C VAL A 103 -9.71 -33.07 25.07
N VAL A 104 -10.11 -33.84 26.07
CA VAL A 104 -9.91 -33.68 27.50
C VAL A 104 -8.57 -34.31 27.91
N ALA A 105 -7.87 -33.61 28.82
CA ALA A 105 -6.91 -34.08 29.83
C ALA A 105 -5.59 -34.74 29.40
N LEU A 106 -4.50 -34.25 30.01
CA LEU A 106 -3.77 -35.02 31.02
C LEU A 106 -2.81 -34.11 31.81
N ALA A 107 -3.01 -34.10 33.13
CA ALA A 107 -2.12 -33.51 34.12
C ALA A 107 -1.23 -34.62 34.72
N PHE A 108 0.10 -34.49 34.58
CA PHE A 108 1.19 -35.11 35.36
C PHE A 108 2.46 -34.32 34.96
N GLY A 109 3.44 -33.95 35.77
CA GLY A 109 3.83 -34.21 37.15
C GLY A 109 5.10 -33.40 37.47
N VAL A 110 5.47 -33.37 38.74
CA VAL A 110 6.40 -32.44 39.39
C VAL A 110 7.85 -32.96 39.41
N SER A 111 8.81 -32.07 39.11
CA SER A 111 10.21 -31.97 39.59
C SER A 111 11.33 -32.97 39.22
N ALA A 112 12.50 -32.33 38.93
CA ALA A 112 13.90 -32.70 39.22
C ALA A 112 14.67 -33.62 38.24
N LEU A 113 15.72 -33.07 37.58
CA LEU A 113 17.11 -33.40 37.94
C LEU A 113 18.14 -32.49 37.25
N THR A 114 19.07 -32.01 38.08
CA THR A 114 20.26 -31.21 37.78
C THR A 114 21.37 -32.06 37.15
N GLN A 115 22.28 -31.39 36.42
CA GLN A 115 23.60 -31.82 35.95
C GLN A 115 23.68 -32.70 34.69
N ARG A 116 23.87 -32.03 33.55
CA ARG A 116 24.97 -32.34 32.62
C ARG A 116 25.56 -31.05 32.06
N VAL A 117 26.58 -30.54 32.76
CA VAL A 117 27.62 -29.71 32.18
C VAL A 117 28.57 -30.69 31.51
N THR A 118 28.45 -30.83 30.20
CA THR A 118 29.44 -31.51 29.37
C THR A 118 29.51 -30.68 28.11
N GLU A 119 30.70 -30.14 27.87
CA GLU A 119 31.17 -29.51 26.64
C GLU A 119 30.42 -30.03 25.40
N LEU A 120 29.40 -29.28 24.98
CA LEU A 120 29.12 -29.16 23.57
C LEU A 120 29.93 -27.94 23.15
N ALA A 121 31.08 -28.21 22.54
CA ALA A 121 31.63 -27.28 21.57
C ALA A 121 30.43 -26.81 20.74
N GLU A 122 30.16 -25.50 20.85
CA GLU A 122 29.15 -24.86 20.02
C GLU A 122 29.46 -25.32 18.60
N PRO A 123 28.51 -25.95 17.88
CA PRO A 123 28.69 -26.02 16.45
C PRO A 123 28.95 -24.57 16.06
N GLU A 124 30.10 -24.30 15.44
CA GLU A 124 30.20 -23.18 14.52
C GLU A 124 29.00 -23.38 13.61
N PHE A 125 27.90 -22.69 13.92
CA PHE A 125 26.93 -22.34 12.94
C PHE A 125 27.79 -21.56 11.96
N ASP A 126 28.21 -22.29 10.93
CA ASP A 126 28.39 -21.74 9.61
C ASP A 126 27.04 -21.08 9.31
N SER A 127 26.87 -19.88 9.87
CA SER A 127 26.12 -18.81 9.26
C SER A 127 26.85 -18.58 7.95
N GLY A 128 26.63 -19.49 7.01
CA GLY A 128 26.49 -19.18 5.62
C GLY A 128 25.35 -18.19 5.55
N THR A 129 25.60 -16.97 6.01
CA THR A 129 25.11 -15.76 5.39
C THR A 129 25.69 -15.80 3.98
N THR A 130 25.14 -16.67 3.14
CA THR A 130 24.74 -16.23 1.82
C THR A 130 23.84 -15.04 2.12
N SER A 131 24.48 -13.88 2.21
CA SER A 131 23.86 -12.58 2.13
C SER A 131 23.20 -12.50 0.76
N GLU A 132 22.13 -13.28 0.56
CA GLU A 132 21.24 -13.08 -0.56
C GLU A 132 20.58 -11.73 -0.26
N THR A 133 21.17 -10.68 -0.81
CA THR A 133 20.64 -9.30 -0.80
C THR A 133 19.33 -9.16 -1.56
N VAL A 134 18.77 -10.30 -1.98
CA VAL A 134 17.59 -10.43 -2.81
C VAL A 134 16.80 -11.63 -2.30
N GLU A 135 15.61 -11.38 -1.77
CA GLU A 135 14.63 -12.42 -1.49
C GLU A 135 13.70 -12.53 -2.69
N ARG A 136 13.55 -13.73 -3.29
CA ARG A 136 12.76 -13.94 -4.51
C ARG A 136 11.63 -14.94 -4.29
N PHE A 137 10.44 -14.59 -4.77
CA PHE A 137 9.27 -15.46 -4.84
C PHE A 137 8.81 -15.61 -6.29
N SER A 138 8.51 -16.83 -6.72
CA SER A 138 7.99 -17.13 -8.06
C SER A 138 6.52 -16.72 -8.21
N ALA A 139 6.04 -16.60 -9.46
CA ALA A 139 4.63 -16.27 -9.73
C ALA A 139 3.64 -17.31 -9.16
N ALA A 140 4.08 -18.56 -9.01
CA ALA A 140 3.27 -19.62 -8.40
C ALA A 140 3.15 -19.48 -6.88
N GLU A 141 4.11 -18.80 -6.23
CA GLU A 141 4.14 -18.59 -4.77
C GLU A 141 3.40 -17.32 -4.36
N THR A 142 3.39 -16.28 -5.21
CA THR A 142 2.81 -14.98 -4.87
C THR A 142 1.28 -14.98 -4.84
N GLY A 143 0.65 -15.77 -5.71
CA GLY A 143 -0.81 -15.87 -5.77
C GLY A 143 -1.51 -14.59 -6.25
N PHE A 144 -0.79 -13.66 -6.88
CA PHE A 144 -1.37 -12.42 -7.42
C PHE A 144 -2.39 -12.70 -8.53
N THR A 145 -3.36 -11.79 -8.68
CA THR A 145 -4.38 -11.85 -9.73
C THR A 145 -3.75 -11.85 -11.14
N PHE A 146 -2.72 -11.03 -11.34
CA PHE A 146 -1.87 -11.02 -12.53
C PHE A 146 -0.56 -11.74 -12.22
N PRO A 147 -0.26 -12.89 -12.87
CA PRO A 147 0.91 -13.71 -12.55
C PRO A 147 2.22 -12.93 -12.67
N ALA A 148 2.93 -12.81 -11.55
CA ALA A 148 4.21 -12.15 -11.49
C ALA A 148 5.07 -12.70 -10.35
N ALA A 149 6.36 -12.86 -10.62
CA ALA A 149 7.37 -13.07 -9.58
C ALA A 149 7.70 -11.73 -8.90
N ILE A 150 8.23 -11.80 -7.69
CA ILE A 150 8.68 -10.63 -6.93
C ILE A 150 10.06 -10.86 -6.36
N GLU A 151 10.88 -9.80 -6.35
CA GLU A 151 12.15 -9.74 -5.65
C GLU A 151 12.11 -8.58 -4.64
N TYR A 152 12.47 -8.81 -3.39
CA TYR A 152 12.69 -7.76 -2.39
C TYR A 152 14.18 -7.47 -2.23
N TYR A 153 14.53 -6.20 -2.06
CA TYR A 153 15.91 -5.73 -2.00
C TYR A 153 16.19 -4.95 -0.72
N ASP A 154 17.31 -5.24 -0.08
CA ASP A 154 17.85 -4.52 1.08
C ASP A 154 19.16 -3.77 0.79
N ASP A 155 19.71 -3.92 -0.42
CA ASP A 155 21.02 -3.39 -0.82
C ASP A 155 21.01 -1.94 -1.32
N GLY A 156 19.86 -1.27 -1.29
CA GLY A 156 19.73 0.13 -1.69
C GLY A 156 19.83 0.36 -3.20
N ARG A 157 19.77 -0.67 -4.05
CA ARG A 157 19.89 -0.51 -5.52
C ARG A 157 18.89 0.47 -6.14
N TYR A 158 17.73 0.65 -5.50
CA TYR A 158 16.73 1.62 -5.92
C TYR A 158 16.57 2.80 -4.94
N ALA A 159 17.52 3.02 -4.04
CA ALA A 159 17.46 4.13 -3.08
C ALA A 159 17.33 5.51 -3.76
N GLY A 160 17.86 5.67 -4.98
CA GLY A 160 17.70 6.91 -5.77
C GLY A 160 16.28 7.16 -6.29
N GLN A 161 15.39 6.17 -6.23
CA GLN A 161 13.97 6.29 -6.58
C GLN A 161 13.09 6.47 -5.33
N CYS A 162 13.66 6.34 -4.13
CA CYS A 162 12.94 6.59 -2.89
C CYS A 162 12.63 8.09 -2.76
N SER A 163 11.38 8.41 -2.46
CA SER A 163 10.98 9.79 -2.20
C SER A 163 11.71 10.31 -0.97
N ALA A 164 12.20 11.55 -1.04
CA ALA A 164 12.86 12.19 0.10
C ALA A 164 11.87 12.55 1.24
N GLU A 165 10.57 12.32 1.05
CA GLU A 165 9.55 12.54 2.07
C GLU A 165 9.49 11.42 3.11
N TYR A 166 10.00 10.23 2.79
CA TYR A 166 10.05 9.10 3.72
C TYR A 166 11.37 9.13 4.50
N GLU A 167 11.31 9.64 5.73
CA GLU A 167 12.45 9.75 6.63
C GLU A 167 13.01 8.37 7.04
N GLN A 168 12.16 7.34 7.02
CA GLN A 168 12.56 5.96 7.33
C GLN A 168 13.06 5.19 6.09
N GLY A 169 13.08 5.85 4.93
CA GLY A 169 13.44 5.24 3.66
C GLY A 169 12.28 4.52 3.00
N CYS A 170 12.59 3.69 2.01
CA CYS A 170 11.60 2.98 1.22
C CYS A 170 11.86 1.49 1.26
N TRP A 171 10.76 0.74 1.21
CA TRP A 171 10.74 -0.62 0.73
C TRP A 171 11.08 -0.64 -0.76
N MET A 172 11.90 -1.63 -1.15
CA MET A 172 12.35 -1.78 -2.52
C MET A 172 12.04 -3.21 -2.97
N ALA A 173 11.24 -3.32 -4.02
CA ALA A 173 10.98 -4.57 -4.70
C ALA A 173 11.10 -4.42 -6.22
N ALA A 174 11.11 -5.54 -6.94
CA ALA A 174 10.81 -5.58 -8.37
C ALA A 174 9.73 -6.62 -8.63
N VAL A 175 8.76 -6.24 -9.45
CA VAL A 175 7.74 -7.15 -9.97
C VAL A 175 8.17 -7.59 -11.37
N ILE A 176 8.17 -8.91 -11.61
CA ILE A 176 8.57 -9.53 -12.87
C ILE A 176 7.34 -10.27 -13.42
N PRO A 177 6.51 -9.64 -14.27
CA PRO A 177 5.28 -10.23 -14.74
C PRO A 177 5.51 -11.32 -15.79
N GLU A 178 4.62 -12.31 -15.87
CA GLU A 178 4.71 -13.36 -16.89
C GLU A 178 4.15 -12.92 -18.25
N GLY A 179 3.39 -11.82 -18.31
CA GLY A 179 2.80 -11.27 -19.51
C GLY A 179 3.01 -9.76 -19.64
N ASP A 180 2.82 -9.24 -20.85
CA ASP A 180 2.82 -7.79 -21.10
C ASP A 180 1.56 -7.17 -20.49
N CYS A 181 1.65 -5.93 -20.04
CA CYS A 181 0.52 -5.21 -19.44
C CYS A 181 0.54 -3.71 -19.74
N SER A 182 -0.56 -3.17 -20.28
CA SER A 182 -0.65 -1.73 -20.55
C SER A 182 -0.65 -0.88 -19.28
N ILE A 183 -1.42 -1.29 -18.26
CA ILE A 183 -1.46 -0.63 -16.95
C ILE A 183 -1.42 -1.71 -15.87
N MET A 184 -0.23 -1.93 -15.30
CA MET A 184 -0.06 -2.80 -14.14
C MET A 184 -0.35 -2.00 -12.87
N ILE A 185 -1.29 -2.49 -12.07
CA ILE A 185 -1.69 -1.91 -10.80
C ILE A 185 -1.14 -2.78 -9.68
N VAL A 186 -0.29 -2.22 -8.84
CA VAL A 186 0.30 -2.90 -7.68
C VAL A 186 -0.37 -2.35 -6.42
N SER A 187 -1.01 -3.23 -5.66
CA SER A 187 -1.57 -2.90 -4.36
C SER A 187 -0.53 -3.18 -3.29
N VAL A 188 -0.17 -2.16 -2.52
CA VAL A 188 0.80 -2.23 -1.42
C VAL A 188 0.02 -2.13 -0.12
N ALA A 189 0.08 -3.17 0.70
CA ALA A 189 -0.51 -3.18 2.02
C ALA A 189 0.49 -2.64 3.04
N PHE A 190 -0.01 -1.89 4.01
CA PHE A 190 0.75 -1.39 5.14
C PHE A 190 0.05 -1.79 6.44
N ALA A 191 0.83 -2.07 7.48
CA ALA A 191 0.31 -2.37 8.80
C ALA A 191 1.09 -1.65 9.90
N GLU A 192 0.39 -1.26 10.96
CA GLU A 192 0.92 -0.52 12.10
C GLU A 192 1.85 -1.37 12.97
N THR A 193 1.86 -2.69 12.81
CA THR A 193 2.74 -3.62 13.54
C THR A 193 3.46 -4.59 12.62
N LEU A 194 4.58 -5.15 13.08
CA LEU A 194 5.42 -6.05 12.29
C LEU A 194 4.80 -7.43 12.09
N GLU A 195 3.93 -7.84 12.99
CA GLU A 195 3.35 -9.20 13.06
C GLU A 195 1.91 -9.23 12.52
N GLN A 196 1.43 -8.11 11.99
CA GLN A 196 0.04 -8.01 11.55
C GLN A 196 -0.21 -8.78 10.27
N GLU A 197 -1.33 -9.47 10.24
CA GLU A 197 -1.75 -10.27 9.11
C GLU A 197 -2.59 -9.49 8.10
N GLU A 198 -3.40 -8.56 8.59
CA GLU A 198 -4.29 -7.71 7.81
C GLU A 198 -3.68 -6.32 7.64
N SER A 199 -3.93 -5.69 6.50
CA SER A 199 -3.48 -4.33 6.24
C SER A 199 -4.37 -3.30 6.93
N ASP A 200 -3.79 -2.28 7.57
CA ASP A 200 -4.51 -1.10 8.03
C ASP A 200 -4.78 -0.12 6.88
N TYR A 201 -3.89 -0.13 5.89
CA TYR A 201 -3.94 0.75 4.74
C TYR A 201 -3.45 0.03 3.50
N VAL A 202 -4.08 0.32 2.36
CA VAL A 202 -3.65 -0.16 1.05
C VAL A 202 -3.43 1.03 0.15
N GLN A 203 -2.18 1.19 -0.31
CA GLN A 203 -1.81 2.12 -1.36
C GLN A 203 -1.87 1.40 -2.70
N THR A 204 -2.13 2.15 -3.76
CA THR A 204 -2.10 1.63 -5.13
C THR A 204 -1.07 2.37 -5.96
N LEU A 205 -0.16 1.63 -6.57
CA LEU A 205 0.85 2.11 -7.51
C LEU A 205 0.46 1.70 -8.93
N ARG A 206 0.82 2.51 -9.92
CA ARG A 206 0.51 2.26 -11.33
C ARG A 206 1.77 2.33 -12.18
N PHE A 207 1.97 1.31 -12.99
CA PHE A 207 3.05 1.18 -13.95
C PHE A 207 2.46 1.03 -15.35
N PHE A 208 3.05 1.68 -16.33
CA PHE A 208 2.57 1.71 -17.71
C PHE A 208 3.53 0.97 -18.62
N ASP A 209 2.99 0.35 -19.67
CA ASP A 209 3.75 -0.32 -20.73
C ASP A 209 4.75 -1.35 -20.17
N VAL A 210 4.26 -2.20 -19.25
CA VAL A 210 5.07 -3.21 -18.56
C VAL A 210 5.30 -4.41 -19.47
N VAL A 211 6.54 -4.87 -19.54
CA VAL A 211 6.98 -5.96 -20.43
C VAL A 211 7.14 -7.26 -19.65
N ALA A 212 6.68 -8.37 -20.23
CA ALA A 212 6.82 -9.70 -19.68
C ALA A 212 8.30 -10.06 -19.41
N GLY A 213 8.58 -10.59 -18.22
CA GLY A 213 9.90 -11.06 -17.80
C GLY A 213 10.90 -9.95 -17.45
N GLU A 214 10.53 -8.68 -17.60
CA GLU A 214 11.38 -7.55 -17.21
C GLU A 214 11.07 -7.08 -15.77
N PRO A 215 12.08 -6.83 -14.93
CA PRO A 215 11.87 -6.34 -13.58
C PRO A 215 11.35 -4.90 -13.62
N THR A 216 10.15 -4.69 -13.09
CA THR A 216 9.55 -3.38 -12.86
C THR A 216 9.82 -2.96 -11.41
N PRO A 217 10.67 -1.95 -11.16
CA PRO A 217 10.97 -1.50 -9.80
C PRO A 217 9.71 -0.96 -9.11
N VAL A 218 9.45 -1.44 -7.90
CA VAL A 218 8.37 -0.97 -7.03
C VAL A 218 9.03 -0.43 -5.77
N VAL A 219 9.15 0.89 -5.69
CA VAL A 219 9.75 1.59 -4.54
C VAL A 219 8.65 2.40 -3.87
N TYR A 220 8.43 2.11 -2.60
CA TYR A 220 7.35 2.69 -1.82
C TYR A 220 7.78 2.89 -0.38
N GLY A 221 7.17 3.86 0.28
CA GLY A 221 7.45 4.22 1.66
C GLY A 221 6.17 4.74 2.29
N ASP A 222 6.11 4.65 3.59
CA ASP A 222 5.09 5.26 4.44
C ASP A 222 5.61 5.15 5.88
N ASP A 223 6.01 6.30 6.43
CA ASP A 223 6.65 6.36 7.74
C ASP A 223 5.67 6.07 8.90
N ASP A 224 4.36 6.06 8.63
CA ASP A 224 3.33 5.81 9.64
C ASP A 224 3.19 4.31 9.95
N TYR A 225 3.73 3.43 9.10
CA TYR A 225 3.54 1.99 9.19
C TYR A 225 4.81 1.21 9.52
N ALA A 226 4.61 0.05 10.16
CA ALA A 226 5.69 -0.82 10.63
C ALA A 226 6.26 -1.70 9.54
N SER A 227 5.34 -2.23 8.75
CA SER A 227 5.53 -3.32 7.82
C SER A 227 4.70 -3.04 6.58
N SER A 228 5.15 -3.63 5.48
CA SER A 228 4.45 -3.51 4.22
C SER A 228 4.81 -4.66 3.30
N TRP A 229 3.87 -5.03 2.43
CA TRP A 229 4.01 -6.07 1.43
C TRP A 229 3.20 -5.74 0.18
N LEU A 230 3.57 -6.33 -0.96
CA LEU A 230 2.71 -6.29 -2.14
C LEU A 230 1.53 -7.25 -1.93
N ALA A 231 0.32 -6.71 -1.85
CA ALA A 231 -0.90 -7.44 -1.53
C ALA A 231 -1.53 -8.10 -2.76
N ASP A 232 -1.57 -7.39 -3.89
CA ASP A 232 -2.06 -7.92 -5.15
C ASP A 232 -1.48 -7.15 -6.34
N ILE A 233 -1.45 -7.80 -7.50
CA ILE A 233 -1.05 -7.20 -8.77
C ILE A 233 -2.15 -7.51 -9.78
N THR A 234 -2.66 -6.47 -10.45
CA THR A 234 -3.67 -6.61 -11.49
C THR A 234 -3.19 -5.97 -12.78
N CYS A 235 -3.66 -6.50 -13.91
CA CYS A 235 -3.40 -5.91 -15.22
C CYS A 235 -4.70 -5.36 -15.82
N ASN A 236 -4.65 -4.10 -16.25
CA ASN A 236 -5.69 -3.50 -17.08
C ASN A 236 -5.14 -3.28 -18.49
N GLU A 237 -5.67 -4.05 -19.44
CA GLU A 237 -5.58 -3.79 -20.86
C GLU A 237 -6.28 -2.45 -21.12
N GLY A 238 -5.52 -1.36 -21.26
CA GLY A 238 -6.12 -0.06 -21.54
C GLY A 238 -7.01 -0.17 -22.77
N THR A 239 -8.21 0.42 -22.74
CA THR A 239 -8.98 0.57 -23.99
C THR A 239 -8.21 1.53 -24.90
N ALA A 240 -7.52 0.98 -25.89
CA ALA A 240 -6.82 1.73 -26.93
C ALA A 240 -7.76 2.60 -27.77
#